data_AF-A0A0F9K219-F1
#
_entry.id   AF-A0A0F9K219-F1
#
_cell.length_a   1.000
_cell.length_b   1.000
_cell.length_c   1.000
_cell.angle_alpha   90.00
_cell.angle_beta   90.00
_cell.angle_gamma   90.00
#
_symmetry.space_group_name_H-M   'P 1'
#
loop_
_entity.id
_entity.type
_entity.pdbx_description
1 polymer ?
#
loop_
_entity_poly.entity_id
_entity_poly.type
_entity_poly.pdbx_seq_one_letter_code
_entity_poly.pdbx_strand_id
1 'polypeptide(L)' 'MDNIQLSKNFKLSELVKSSTADRHGIDNWPTDPDIIENLKDIAEHVLQPVRDHYGVAFAPNSGYRCLELNRLLKS' A
#
# COMPACT_ATOMS: atom_id res chain seq x y z
N MET A 1 7.20 10.44 -1.73
CA MET A 1 7.03 9.58 -2.92
C MET A 1 5.54 9.43 -3.28
N ASP A 2 4.72 10.44 -3.01
CA ASP A 2 3.30 10.20 -2.70
C ASP A 2 2.39 10.11 -3.93
N ASN A 3 2.94 10.47 -5.08
CA ASN A 3 2.24 10.54 -6.37
C ASN A 3 2.56 9.37 -7.31
N ILE A 4 3.21 8.30 -6.82
CA ILE A 4 3.42 7.10 -7.65
C ILE A 4 2.07 6.41 -7.85
N GLN A 5 1.62 6.37 -9.11
CA GLN A 5 0.40 5.68 -9.53
C GLN A 5 0.71 4.19 -9.73
N LEU A 6 0.02 3.30 -9.03
CA LEU A 6 0.21 1.85 -9.13
C LEU A 6 -0.77 1.19 -10.11
N SER A 7 -2.00 1.68 -10.17
CA SER A 7 -2.96 1.29 -11.21
C SER A 7 -3.96 2.43 -11.44
N LYS A 8 -4.97 2.29 -12.30
CA LYS A 8 -5.91 3.38 -12.66
C LYS A 8 -6.49 4.11 -11.44
N ASN A 9 -6.75 3.40 -10.34
CA ASN A 9 -7.43 3.95 -9.18
C ASN A 9 -6.65 3.89 -7.86
N PHE A 10 -5.42 3.35 -7.87
CA PHE A 10 -4.63 3.14 -6.65
C PHE A 10 -3.26 3.79 -6.77
N LYS A 11 -2.85 4.51 -5.72
CA LYS A 11 -1.52 5.11 -5.56
C LYS A 11 -0.71 4.39 -4.49
N LEU A 12 0.61 4.52 -4.56
CA LEU A 12 1.53 3.93 -3.58
C LEU A 12 1.21 4.40 -2.16
N SER A 13 0.87 5.68 -1.98
CA SER A 13 0.47 6.27 -0.69
C SER A 13 -0.68 5.50 -0.01
N GLU A 14 -1.62 4.95 -0.78
CA GLU A 14 -2.74 4.17 -0.23
C GLU A 14 -2.31 2.80 0.28
N LEU A 15 -1.26 2.21 -0.32
CA LEU A 15 -0.75 0.90 0.06
C LEU A 15 0.34 0.98 1.15
N VAL A 16 1.00 2.12 1.34
CA VAL A 16 1.99 2.30 2.42
C VAL A 16 1.43 3.00 3.66
N LYS A 17 0.22 3.56 3.58
CA LYS A 17 -0.44 4.18 4.73
C LYS A 17 -0.62 3.18 5.87
N SER A 18 -0.38 3.62 7.09
CA SER A 18 -0.65 2.86 8.31
C SER A 18 -0.85 3.81 9.48
N SER A 19 -2.06 3.81 10.06
CA SER A 19 -2.37 4.66 11.23
C SER A 19 -1.52 4.30 12.46
N THR A 20 -1.05 3.06 12.54
CA THR A 20 -0.09 2.63 13.56
C THR A 20 1.29 3.24 13.29
N ALA A 21 1.75 3.24 12.03
CA ALA A 21 3.02 3.88 11.70
C ALA A 21 2.98 5.38 12.02
N ASP A 22 1.90 6.07 11.62
CA ASP A 22 1.70 7.49 11.88
C ASP A 22 1.75 7.80 13.39
N ARG A 23 1.07 7.00 14.22
CA ARG A 23 1.03 7.17 15.67
C ARG A 23 2.40 6.98 16.34
N HIS A 24 3.22 6.11 15.78
CA HIS A 24 4.53 5.73 16.32
C HIS A 24 5.69 6.45 15.62
N GLY A 25 5.42 7.32 14.64
CA GLY A 25 6.46 8.02 13.88
C GLY A 25 7.33 7.09 13.04
N ILE A 26 6.80 5.94 12.63
CA ILE A 26 7.54 4.95 11.82
C ILE A 26 7.41 5.34 10.35
N ASP A 27 8.54 5.44 9.66
CA ASP A 27 8.55 5.59 8.20
C ASP A 27 8.22 4.24 7.55
N ASN A 28 7.05 4.16 6.92
CA ASN A 28 6.57 2.95 6.25
C ASN A 28 6.74 3.03 4.72
N TRP A 29 7.53 3.96 4.20
CA TRP A 29 7.82 4.06 2.77
C TRP A 29 8.89 3.02 2.36
N PRO A 30 8.63 2.18 1.34
CA PRO A 30 9.62 1.26 0.83
C PRO A 30 10.71 2.02 0.05
N THR A 31 11.98 1.69 0.32
CA THR A 31 13.13 2.22 -0.43
C THR A 31 13.55 1.33 -1.59
N ASP A 32 13.14 0.07 -1.57
CA ASP A 32 13.46 -0.93 -2.59
C ASP A 32 12.48 -0.84 -3.77
N PRO A 33 12.96 -0.56 -5.00
CA PRO A 33 12.11 -0.53 -6.19
C PRO A 33 11.35 -1.83 -6.46
N ASP A 34 11.93 -2.99 -6.11
CA ASP A 34 11.28 -4.29 -6.35
C ASP A 34 10.01 -4.43 -5.48
N ILE A 35 9.99 -3.84 -4.29
CA ILE A 35 8.79 -3.79 -3.45
C ILE A 35 7.71 -2.92 -4.13
N ILE A 36 8.09 -1.82 -4.77
CA ILE A 36 7.15 -0.93 -5.46
C ILE A 36 6.52 -1.65 -6.66
N GLU A 37 7.31 -2.39 -7.46
CA GLU A 37 6.78 -3.19 -8.57
C GLU A 37 5.86 -4.31 -8.08
N ASN A 38 6.20 -5.01 -6.98
CA ASN A 38 5.29 -6.00 -6.39
C ASN A 38 3.96 -5.39 -5.93
N LEU A 39 3.98 -4.18 -5.35
CA LEU A 39 2.74 -3.47 -4.98
C LEU A 39 1.94 -3.02 -6.21
N LYS A 40 2.62 -2.71 -7.31
CA LYS A 40 2.00 -2.41 -8.59
C LYS A 40 1.28 -3.64 -9.15
N ASP A 41 1.91 -4.80 -9.15
CA ASP A 41 1.29 -6.06 -9.59
C ASP A 41 0.02 -6.37 -8.78
N ILE A 42 0.06 -6.20 -7.45
CA ILE A 42 -1.12 -6.35 -6.60
C ILE A 42 -2.20 -5.35 -6.99
N ALA A 43 -1.84 -4.09 -7.22
CA ALA A 43 -2.79 -3.05 -7.60
C ALA A 43 -3.43 -3.30 -8.97
N GLU A 44 -2.68 -3.79 -9.96
CA GLU A 44 -3.14 -4.04 -11.32
C GLU A 44 -3.92 -5.34 -11.47
N HIS A 45 -3.50 -6.41 -10.78
CA HIS A 45 -4.06 -7.75 -10.97
C HIS A 45 -5.07 -8.16 -9.91
N VAL A 46 -5.14 -7.45 -8.77
CA VAL A 46 -6.07 -7.79 -7.68
C VAL A 46 -6.98 -6.61 -7.35
N LEU A 47 -6.42 -5.47 -6.93
CA LEU A 47 -7.23 -4.38 -6.39
C LEU A 47 -8.07 -3.67 -7.46
N GLN A 48 -7.48 -3.41 -8.62
CA GLN A 48 -8.15 -2.74 -9.73
C GLN A 48 -9.32 -3.59 -10.29
N PRO A 49 -9.15 -4.90 -10.58
CA PRO A 49 -10.27 -5.76 -10.98
C PRO A 49 -11.39 -5.82 -9.95
N VAL A 50 -11.06 -5.90 -8.65
CA VAL A 50 -12.08 -5.88 -7.58
C VAL A 50 -12.86 -4.56 -7.62
N ARG A 51 -12.17 -3.42 -7.69
CA ARG A 51 -12.83 -2.11 -7.76
C ARG A 51 -13.70 -1.97 -9.01
N ASP A 52 -13.23 -2.41 -10.17
CA ASP A 52 -13.98 -2.34 -11.42
C ASP A 52 -15.21 -3.27 -11.41
N HIS A 53 -15.09 -4.47 -10.82
CA HIS A 53 -16.19 -5.42 -10.73
C HIS A 53 -17.35 -4.92 -9.85
N TYR A 54 -17.02 -4.39 -8.66
CA TYR A 54 -18.04 -3.92 -7.72
C TYR A 54 -18.47 -2.46 -7.99
N GLY A 55 -17.67 -1.69 -8.73
CA GLY A 55 -17.95 -0.28 -9.02
C GLY A 55 -17.90 0.63 -7.78
N VAL A 56 -17.32 0.15 -6.66
CA VAL A 56 -17.24 0.88 -5.39
C VAL A 56 -15.80 1.27 -5.11
N ALA A 57 -15.58 2.55 -4.81
CA ALA A 57 -14.28 3.03 -4.38
C ALA A 57 -13.93 2.48 -2.98
N PHE A 58 -12.73 1.93 -2.85
CA PHE A 58 -12.16 1.53 -1.57
C PHE A 58 -10.66 1.84 -1.56
N ALA A 59 -10.09 1.87 -0.35
CA ALA A 59 -8.65 1.99 -0.14
C ALA A 59 -8.20 0.89 0.83
N PRO A 60 -7.08 0.19 0.57
CA PRO A 60 -6.48 -0.71 1.56
C PRO A 60 -6.09 0.06 2.83
N ASN A 61 -6.19 -0.59 3.99
CA ASN A 61 -5.64 -0.02 5.22
C ASN A 61 -4.11 -0.06 5.25
N SER A 62 -3.50 -0.91 4.43
CA SER A 62 -2.07 -1.05 4.13
C SER A 62 -1.88 -2.26 3.21
N GLY A 63 -1.09 -2.11 2.15
CA GLY A 63 -0.57 -3.18 1.29
C GLY A 63 0.89 -3.54 1.59
N TYR A 64 1.66 -2.63 2.20
CA TYR A 64 3.04 -2.84 2.65
C TYR A 64 3.24 -2.43 4.11
N ARG A 65 4.08 -3.19 4.80
CA ARG A 65 4.57 -2.85 6.14
C ARG A 65 6.06 -3.15 6.24
N CYS A 66 6.83 -2.15 6.64
CA CYS A 66 8.24 -2.30 6.90
C CYS A 66 8.46 -3.23 8.12
N LEU A 67 9.69 -3.72 8.25
CA LEU A 67 10.04 -4.69 9.30
C LEU A 67 9.80 -4.14 10.71
N GLU A 68 10.06 -2.85 10.92
CA GLU A 68 9.81 -2.20 12.21
C GLU A 68 8.32 -2.18 12.57
N LEU A 69 7.46 -1.80 11.62
CA LEU A 69 6.02 -1.78 11.81
C LEU A 69 5.47 -3.21 12.06
N ASN A 70 5.94 -4.21 11.31
CA ASN A 70 5.52 -5.60 11.53
C ASN A 70 5.92 -6.12 12.91
N ARG A 71 7.14 -5.80 13.37
CA ARG A 71 7.60 -6.15 14.73
C ARG A 71 6.73 -5.50 15.81
N LEU A 72 6.34 -4.23 15.63
CA LEU A 72 5.44 -3.53 16.55
C LEU A 72 4.06 -4.19 16.60
N LEU A 73 3.54 -4.64 15.44
CA LEU A 73 2.25 -5.32 15.31
C LEU A 73 2.28 -6.80 15.73
N LYS A 74 3.47 -7.40 15.87
CA LYS A 74 3.69 -8.83 16.13
C LYS A 74 3.10 -9.72 15.03
N SER A 75 3.28 -9.32 13.76
CA SER A 75 2.80 -10.01 12.55
C SER A 75 3.94 -10.39 11.61
#